data_AF-I3SDW7-F1
#
_entry.id   AF-I3SDW7-F1
#
_cell.length_a   1.000
_cell.length_b   1.000
_cell.length_c   1.000
_cell.angle_alpha   90.00
_cell.angle_beta   90.00
_cell.angle_gamma   90.00
#
_symmetry.space_group_name_H-M   'P 1'
#
loop_
_entity.id
_entity.type
_entity.pdbx_description
1 polymer ?
#
loop_
_entity_poly.entity_id
_entity_poly.type
_entity_poly.pdbx_seq_one_letter_code
_entity_poly.pdbx_strand_id
1 'polypeptide(L)'
;MPVIVAFHLIERKLLELRLPNEIINGPSRAYDLWVYRGCLALWHILPDRVTFQIWVMEKYNVQSSWTKTLVLSFDGNPAHSFWPKYYTKSGDIVGRNMRCALAKYNDKGQLQEHHSYCDSQYVSPVVMYTESLLSIPGGDSGQV
;
A
#
# COMPACT_ATOMS: atom_id res chain seq x y z
N MET A 1 5.25 21.86 6.27
CA MET A 1 5.22 20.97 5.08
C MET A 1 5.33 19.53 5.57
N PRO A 2 4.58 18.57 5.00
CA PRO A 2 4.69 17.17 5.40
C PRO A 2 6.08 16.61 5.10
N VAL A 3 6.58 15.75 5.98
CA VAL A 3 7.85 15.03 5.86
C VAL A 3 7.67 13.60 6.32
N ILE A 4 8.50 12.68 5.82
CA ILE A 4 8.63 11.33 6.36
C ILE A 4 9.74 11.37 7.40
N VAL A 5 9.45 10.94 8.62
CA VAL A 5 10.46 10.80 9.66
C VAL A 5 11.00 9.38 9.63
N ALA A 6 12.30 9.23 9.38
CA ALA A 6 12.98 7.95 9.41
C ALA A 6 13.98 7.90 10.57
N PHE A 7 14.11 6.75 11.22
CA PHE A 7 15.12 6.54 12.25
C PHE A 7 16.29 5.74 11.69
N HIS A 8 17.48 6.36 11.70
CA HIS A 8 18.70 5.72 11.24
C HIS A 8 19.33 4.91 12.38
N LEU A 9 19.20 3.58 12.33
CA LEU A 9 19.58 2.69 13.43
C LEU A 9 21.05 2.77 13.86
N ILE A 10 21.99 2.84 12.90
CA ILE A 10 23.44 2.82 13.19
C ILE A 10 23.87 4.14 13.87
N GLU A 11 23.58 5.26 13.22
CA GLU A 11 23.88 6.60 13.72
C GLU A 11 22.94 7.08 14.84
N ARG A 12 21.87 6.32 15.15
CA ARG A 12 20.86 6.63 16.18
C ARG A 12 20.28 8.04 16.08
N LYS A 13 20.00 8.48 14.85
CA LYS A 13 19.47 9.82 14.56
C LYS A 13 18.17 9.76 13.77
N LEU A 14 17.33 10.79 13.95
CA LEU A 14 16.16 11.00 13.11
C LEU A 14 16.56 11.73 11.82
N LEU A 15 15.97 11.30 10.72
CA LEU A 15 16.10 11.89 9.40
C LEU A 15 14.73 12.39 8.95
N GLU A 16 14.71 13.57 8.34
CA GLU A 16 13.53 14.10 7.67
C GLU A 16 13.67 13.91 6.16
N LEU A 17 12.86 13.03 5.58
CA LEU A 17 12.82 12.80 4.14
C LEU A 17 11.67 13.61 3.54
N ARG A 18 11.99 14.50 2.61
CA ARG A 18 10.99 15.30 1.91
C ARG A 18 10.23 14.48 0.89
N LEU A 19 8.93 14.77 0.75
CA LEU A 19 8.06 14.17 -0.25
C LEU A 19 8.40 14.68 -1.67
N PRO A 20 7.96 13.99 -2.73
CA PRO A 20 8.04 14.49 -4.10
C PRO A 20 7.33 15.84 -4.25
N ASN A 21 7.93 16.77 -5.00
CA ASN A 21 7.36 18.11 -5.24
C ASN A 21 5.96 18.03 -5.88
N GLU A 22 5.73 17.05 -6.75
CA GLU A 22 4.43 16.84 -7.41
C GLU A 22 3.32 16.46 -6.41
N ILE A 23 3.66 15.76 -5.32
CA ILE A 23 2.70 15.41 -4.26
C ILE A 23 2.46 16.63 -3.37
N ILE A 24 3.51 17.38 -3.02
CA ILE A 24 3.42 18.56 -2.14
C ILE A 24 2.59 19.68 -2.79
N ASN A 25 2.79 19.92 -4.09
CA ASN A 25 2.16 21.02 -4.81
C ASN A 25 0.88 20.59 -5.55
N GLY A 26 0.58 19.29 -5.57
CA GLY A 26 -0.55 18.74 -6.31
C GLY A 26 -1.88 18.84 -5.55
N PRO A 27 -3.02 18.70 -6.25
CA PRO A 27 -4.36 18.68 -5.64
C PRO A 27 -4.67 17.39 -4.85
N SER A 28 -3.64 16.64 -4.46
CA SER A 28 -3.80 15.30 -3.90
C SER A 28 -4.54 15.34 -2.57
N ARG A 29 -5.45 14.38 -2.39
CA ARG A 29 -6.30 14.24 -1.19
C ARG A 29 -5.89 13.10 -0.28
N ALA A 30 -5.10 12.13 -0.77
CA ALA A 30 -4.70 10.95 -0.01
C ALA A 30 -3.40 10.34 -0.59
N TYR A 31 -2.41 10.20 0.29
CA TYR A 31 -1.19 9.45 0.05
C TYR A 31 -0.82 8.69 1.33
N ASP A 32 -0.09 7.60 1.20
CA ASP A 32 0.43 6.83 2.33
C ASP A 32 1.77 6.18 1.98
N LEU A 33 2.50 5.78 3.00
CA LEU A 33 3.75 5.05 2.89
C LEU A 33 3.51 3.62 2.45
N TRP A 34 4.46 3.09 1.68
CA TRP A 34 4.43 1.72 1.21
C TRP A 34 5.82 1.16 0.98
N VAL A 35 5.91 -0.16 0.92
CA VAL A 35 7.11 -0.88 0.50
C VAL A 35 6.80 -1.50 -0.85
N TYR A 36 7.36 -0.92 -1.90
CA TYR A 36 7.18 -1.39 -3.28
C TYR A 36 8.48 -2.03 -3.77
N ARG A 37 8.43 -3.32 -4.11
CA ARG A 37 9.60 -4.10 -4.56
C ARG A 37 10.82 -4.00 -3.60
N GLY A 38 10.55 -3.87 -2.30
CA GLY A 38 11.59 -3.74 -1.26
C GLY A 38 12.13 -2.33 -1.03
N CYS A 39 11.66 -1.32 -1.78
CA CYS A 39 12.07 0.07 -1.62
C CYS A 39 11.01 0.88 -0.90
N LEU A 40 11.44 1.96 -0.21
CA LEU A 40 10.54 2.97 0.32
C LEU A 40 9.77 3.62 -0.83
N ALA A 41 8.45 3.58 -0.74
CA ALA A 41 7.55 4.14 -1.71
C ALA A 41 6.48 5.00 -1.05
N LEU A 42 5.94 5.92 -1.85
CA LEU A 42 4.70 6.61 -1.59
C LEU A 42 3.73 6.21 -2.67
N TRP A 43 2.49 5.97 -2.29
CA TRP A 43 1.43 5.98 -3.27
C TRP A 43 0.52 7.17 -3.06
N HIS A 44 -0.06 7.66 -4.15
CA HIS A 44 -1.07 8.70 -4.09
C HIS A 44 -2.23 8.39 -5.04
N ILE A 45 -3.43 8.81 -4.65
CA ILE A 45 -4.63 8.76 -5.49
C ILE A 45 -4.87 10.14 -6.09
N LEU A 46 -5.09 10.20 -7.40
CA LEU A 46 -5.41 11.43 -8.11
C LEU A 46 -6.85 11.89 -7.83
N PRO A 47 -7.19 13.16 -8.14
CA PRO A 47 -8.54 13.69 -7.90
C PRO A 47 -9.68 12.90 -8.57
N ASP A 48 -9.39 12.17 -9.64
CA ASP A 48 -10.35 11.30 -10.35
C ASP A 48 -10.74 10.04 -9.54
N ARG A 49 -10.05 9.76 -8.42
CA ARG A 49 -10.26 8.63 -7.49
C ARG A 49 -10.05 7.24 -8.10
N VAL A 50 -9.65 7.15 -9.36
CA VAL A 50 -9.45 5.90 -10.08
C VAL A 50 -8.01 5.74 -10.53
N THR A 51 -7.27 6.86 -10.64
CA THR A 51 -5.87 6.84 -11.00
C THR A 51 -4.99 6.87 -9.76
N PHE A 52 -4.03 5.96 -9.75
CA PHE A 52 -3.13 5.68 -8.67
C PHE A 52 -1.69 5.80 -9.16
N GLN A 53 -0.84 6.52 -8.43
CA GLN A 53 0.56 6.67 -8.77
C GLN A 53 1.46 6.13 -7.65
N ILE A 54 2.51 5.42 -8.05
CA ILE A 54 3.58 4.96 -7.14
C ILE A 54 4.82 5.80 -7.40
N TRP A 55 5.39 6.30 -6.32
CA TRP A 55 6.67 6.98 -6.27
C TRP A 55 7.64 6.15 -5.45
N VAL A 56 8.81 5.87 -5.97
CA VAL A 56 9.87 5.14 -5.27
C VAL A 56 11.05 6.08 -5.02
N MET A 57 11.61 6.04 -3.82
CA MET A 57 12.80 6.81 -3.50
C MET A 57 14.05 6.00 -3.86
N GLU A 58 14.77 6.40 -4.90
CA GLU A 58 15.98 5.69 -5.35
C GLU A 58 17.19 5.94 -4.44
N LYS A 59 17.31 7.16 -3.90
CA LYS A 59 18.38 7.54 -2.97
C LYS A 59 17.78 8.17 -1.73
N TYR A 60 17.90 7.47 -0.60
CA TYR A 60 17.37 7.98 0.65
C TYR A 60 18.01 9.31 1.03
N ASN A 61 17.19 10.21 1.57
CA ASN A 61 17.53 11.59 1.93
C ASN A 61 17.83 12.53 0.73
N VAL A 62 17.60 12.11 -0.52
CA VAL A 62 17.72 12.96 -1.70
C VAL A 62 16.33 13.18 -2.31
N GLN A 63 15.75 14.37 -2.12
CA GLN A 63 14.39 14.66 -2.57
C GLN A 63 14.20 14.50 -4.09
N SER A 64 15.18 14.85 -4.90
CA SER A 64 15.11 14.71 -6.37
C SER A 64 15.22 13.27 -6.86
N SER A 65 15.48 12.29 -5.98
CA SER A 65 15.58 10.87 -6.33
C SER A 65 14.25 10.12 -6.31
N TRP A 66 13.15 10.82 -6.00
CA TRP A 66 11.83 10.25 -6.13
C TRP A 66 11.49 10.07 -7.61
N THR A 67 11.25 8.83 -8.01
CA THR A 67 10.87 8.48 -9.38
C THR A 67 9.46 7.94 -9.41
N LYS A 68 8.64 8.45 -10.34
CA LYS A 68 7.30 7.92 -10.61
C LYS A 68 7.43 6.61 -11.38
N THR A 69 7.07 5.50 -10.74
CA THR A 69 7.32 4.16 -11.30
C THR A 69 6.11 3.57 -12.00
N LEU A 70 4.91 3.85 -11.50
CA LEU A 70 3.69 3.23 -12.02
C LEU A 70 2.53 4.20 -11.92
N VAL A 71 1.72 4.25 -12.99
CA VAL A 71 0.43 4.93 -13.01
C VAL A 71 -0.60 3.88 -13.39
N LEU A 72 -1.46 3.51 -12.45
CA LEU A 72 -2.55 2.58 -12.67
C LEU A 72 -3.86 3.34 -12.72
N SER A 73 -4.72 2.98 -13.65
CA SER A 73 -6.13 3.39 -13.62
C SER A 73 -6.95 2.14 -13.40
N PHE A 74 -7.79 2.16 -12.38
CA PHE A 74 -8.75 1.09 -12.14
C PHE A 74 -10.02 1.37 -12.92
N ASP A 75 -10.73 0.33 -13.36
CA ASP A 75 -11.78 0.29 -14.40
C ASP A 75 -13.07 1.10 -14.13
N GLY A 76 -12.95 2.37 -13.71
CA GLY A 76 -13.98 3.40 -13.85
C GLY A 76 -15.05 3.43 -12.77
N ASN A 77 -14.99 2.63 -11.71
CA ASN A 77 -15.93 2.76 -10.60
C ASN A 77 -15.32 3.54 -9.41
N PRO A 78 -15.59 4.86 -9.28
CA PRO A 78 -15.02 5.72 -8.24
C PRO A 78 -15.52 5.40 -6.82
N ALA A 79 -16.48 4.49 -6.65
CA ALA A 79 -16.85 3.93 -5.35
C ALA A 79 -15.82 2.90 -4.81
N HIS A 80 -14.73 2.67 -5.55
CA HIS A 80 -13.68 1.70 -5.23
C HIS A 80 -12.34 2.38 -5.03
N SER A 81 -12.27 3.44 -4.21
CA SER A 81 -10.97 3.92 -3.73
C SER A 81 -10.20 2.72 -3.17
N PHE A 82 -9.01 2.50 -3.72
CA PHE A 82 -8.18 1.33 -3.47
C PHE A 82 -6.92 1.76 -2.72
N TRP A 83 -6.67 1.10 -1.60
CA TRP A 83 -5.51 1.30 -0.75
C TRP A 83 -4.61 0.07 -0.85
N PRO A 84 -3.50 0.16 -1.61
CA PRO A 84 -2.56 -0.93 -1.69
C PRO A 84 -1.94 -1.19 -0.33
N LYS A 85 -1.69 -2.47 -0.07
CA LYS A 85 -1.01 -2.92 1.14
C LYS A 85 0.20 -3.78 0.79
N TYR A 86 0.10 -4.60 -0.25
CA TYR A 86 1.15 -5.57 -0.58
C TYR A 86 1.46 -5.60 -2.07
N TYR A 87 2.75 -5.75 -2.36
CA TYR A 87 3.25 -6.11 -3.67
C TYR A 87 3.70 -7.57 -3.62
N THR A 88 3.12 -8.41 -4.47
CA THR A 88 3.37 -9.86 -4.49
C THR A 88 4.58 -10.20 -5.36
N LYS A 89 5.14 -11.40 -5.18
CA LYS A 89 6.25 -11.89 -6.02
C LYS A 89 5.86 -12.11 -7.48
N SER A 90 4.58 -12.41 -7.76
CA SER A 90 4.03 -12.51 -9.12
C SER A 90 3.89 -11.14 -9.80
N GLY A 91 3.99 -10.07 -9.03
CA GLY A 91 3.91 -8.70 -9.51
C GLY A 91 2.54 -8.06 -9.37
N ASP A 92 1.62 -8.75 -8.71
CA ASP A 92 0.29 -8.24 -8.40
C ASP A 92 0.30 -7.31 -7.20
N ILE A 93 -0.63 -6.37 -7.20
CA ILE A 93 -0.87 -5.42 -6.13
C ILE A 93 -2.13 -5.86 -5.39
N VAL A 94 -2.00 -6.12 -4.10
CA VAL A 94 -3.10 -6.48 -3.21
C VAL A 94 -3.38 -5.34 -2.27
N GLY A 95 -4.65 -5.03 -2.09
CA GLY A 95 -5.08 -3.94 -1.24
C GLY A 95 -6.53 -4.05 -0.87
N ARG A 96 -6.99 -3.02 -0.15
CA ARG A 96 -8.35 -2.91 0.33
C ARG A 96 -9.09 -1.85 -0.46
N ASN A 97 -10.37 -2.06 -0.73
CA ASN A 97 -11.24 -0.98 -1.23
C ASN A 97 -12.24 -0.50 -0.16
N MET A 98 -12.91 0.61 -0.45
CA MET A 98 -13.94 1.21 0.41
C MET A 98 -15.09 0.25 0.80
N ARG A 99 -15.35 -0.79 0.00
CA ARG A 99 -16.46 -1.73 0.22
C ARG A 99 -16.11 -2.88 1.15
N CYS A 100 -15.09 -2.74 1.98
CA CYS A 100 -14.61 -3.84 2.84
C CYS A 100 -14.33 -5.11 2.05
N ALA A 101 -13.68 -4.93 0.89
CA ALA A 101 -13.21 -6.04 0.09
C ALA A 101 -11.70 -5.96 -0.08
N LEU A 102 -11.10 -7.14 -0.16
CA LEU A 102 -9.75 -7.31 -0.66
C LEU A 102 -9.82 -7.43 -2.18
N ALA A 103 -8.93 -6.71 -2.86
CA ALA A 103 -8.81 -6.77 -4.30
C ALA A 103 -7.36 -7.00 -4.69
N LYS A 104 -7.16 -7.79 -5.75
CA LYS A 104 -5.88 -8.03 -6.38
C LYS A 104 -5.91 -7.49 -7.80
N TYR A 105 -4.92 -6.67 -8.13
CA TYR A 105 -4.75 -6.10 -9.47
C TYR A 105 -3.40 -6.53 -10.05
N ASN A 106 -3.31 -6.74 -11.36
CA ASN A 106 -2.00 -6.82 -12.01
C ASN A 106 -1.31 -5.44 -12.10
N ASP A 107 -0.10 -5.45 -12.63
CA ASP A 107 0.70 -4.26 -12.94
C ASP A 107 0.13 -3.39 -14.08
N LYS A 108 -0.97 -3.80 -14.71
CA LYS A 108 -1.74 -3.00 -15.69
C LYS A 108 -2.99 -2.38 -15.09
N GLY A 109 -3.27 -2.60 -13.80
CA GLY A 109 -4.46 -2.08 -13.12
C GLY A 109 -5.74 -2.89 -13.35
N GLN A 110 -5.63 -4.09 -13.93
CA GLN A 110 -6.77 -4.96 -14.19
C GLN A 110 -7.07 -5.81 -12.96
N LEU A 111 -8.35 -5.87 -12.57
CA LEU A 111 -8.81 -6.65 -11.42
C LEU A 111 -8.71 -8.15 -11.74
N GLN A 112 -8.01 -8.90 -10.89
CA GLN A 112 -7.91 -10.36 -10.99
C GLN A 112 -8.84 -11.06 -9.99
N GLU A 113 -8.86 -10.58 -8.75
CA GLU A 113 -9.63 -11.20 -7.66
C GLU A 113 -10.25 -10.12 -6.80
N HIS A 114 -11.47 -10.37 -6.34
CA HIS A 114 -12.22 -9.52 -5.43
C HIS A 114 -12.98 -10.37 -4.42
N HIS A 115 -12.74 -10.11 -3.14
CA HIS A 115 -13.36 -10.82 -2.04
C HIS A 115 -13.92 -9.81 -1.04
N SER A 116 -15.25 -9.67 -1.01
CA SER A 116 -15.96 -8.93 0.04
C SER A 116 -16.06 -9.79 1.30
N TYR A 117 -15.81 -9.18 2.46
CA TYR A 117 -15.97 -9.85 3.76
C TYR A 117 -17.02 -9.15 4.65
N CYS A 118 -17.73 -8.16 4.11
CA CYS A 118 -18.86 -7.53 4.77
C CYS A 118 -20.11 -7.59 3.87
N ASP A 119 -21.26 -7.89 4.45
CA ASP A 119 -22.58 -7.69 3.82
C ASP A 119 -23.06 -6.23 3.89
N SER A 120 -22.36 -5.40 4.67
CA SER A 120 -22.70 -3.99 4.94
C SER A 120 -21.66 -3.04 4.37
N GLN A 121 -22.12 -1.97 3.72
CA GLN A 121 -21.30 -0.98 3.00
C GLN A 121 -20.53 -0.02 3.93
N TYR A 122 -20.65 -0.11 5.26
CA TYR A 122 -20.21 0.97 6.17
C TYR A 122 -19.42 0.55 7.41
N VAL A 123 -19.02 -0.72 7.57
CA VAL A 123 -18.28 -1.12 8.77
C VAL A 123 -16.79 -0.91 8.54
N SER A 124 -16.13 -0.08 9.36
CA SER A 124 -14.66 -0.06 9.43
C SER A 124 -14.21 -1.28 10.25
N PRO A 125 -13.67 -2.35 9.64
CA PRO A 125 -13.19 -3.51 10.36
C PRO A 125 -11.96 -3.10 11.15
N VAL A 126 -12.04 -3.34 12.45
CA VAL A 126 -10.88 -3.43 13.32
C VAL A 126 -10.17 -4.72 12.95
N VAL A 127 -9.00 -4.63 12.33
CA VAL A 127 -8.15 -5.78 12.09
C VAL A 127 -7.29 -5.97 13.34
N MET A 128 -7.60 -6.98 14.16
CA MET A 128 -6.67 -7.44 15.19
C MET A 128 -5.65 -8.38 14.55
N TYR A 129 -4.41 -7.92 14.45
CA TYR A 129 -3.28 -8.80 14.18
C TYR A 129 -2.88 -9.49 15.48
N THR A 130 -3.01 -10.81 15.53
CA THR A 130 -2.53 -11.63 16.65
C THR A 130 -1.42 -12.51 16.13
N GLU A 131 -0.18 -12.22 16.53
CA GLU A 131 0.95 -13.14 16.37
C GLU A 131 1.15 -13.92 17.67
N SER A 132 1.39 -15.22 17.54
CA SER A 132 1.79 -16.08 18.66
C SER A 132 3.18 -16.63 18.34
N LEU A 133 4.11 -16.49 19.28
CA LEU A 133 5.44 -17.11 19.21
C LEU A 133 5.41 -18.61 19.55
N LEU A 134 4.22 -19.15 19.87
CA LEU A 134 4.03 -20.57 20.13
C LEU A 134 3.70 -21.28 18.83
N SER A 135 4.44 -22.34 18.54
CA SER A 135 4.13 -23.27 17.47
C SER A 135 2.73 -23.85 17.68
N ILE A 136 1.88 -23.79 16.66
CA ILE A 136 0.61 -24.49 16.68
C ILE A 136 0.93 -25.99 16.72
N PRO A 137 0.47 -26.75 17.73
CA PRO A 137 0.74 -28.17 17.80
C PRO A 137 0.17 -28.83 16.55
N GLY A 138 1.06 -29.47 15.78
CA GLY A 138 0.69 -30.23 14.61
C GLY A 138 -0.29 -31.32 15.02
N GLY A 139 -1.40 -31.43 14.30
CA GLY A 139 -2.31 -32.56 14.43
C GLY A 139 -1.58 -33.81 13.94
N ASP A 140 -0.92 -34.51 14.85
CA ASP A 140 -0.55 -35.91 14.65
C ASP A 140 -1.87 -36.69 14.53
N SER A 141 -2.34 -36.89 13.29
CA SER A 141 -3.22 -38.01 12.98
C SER A 141 -2.36 -39.28 12.93
N GLY A 142 -1.81 -39.66 14.08
CA GLY A 142 -1.41 -41.03 14.33
C GLY A 142 -2.63 -41.77 14.85
N GLN A 143 -3.26 -42.57 13.99
CA GLN A 143 -4.06 -43.71 14.46
C GLN A 143 -3.62 -44.96 13.72
N VAL A 144 -3.43 -45.98 14.56
CA VAL A 144 -3.12 -47.39 14.30
C VAL A 144 -4.21 -48.04 13.47
#